data_AF-A0A7S3E1L4-F1
#
_entry.id   AF-A0A7S3E1L4-F1
#
_cell.length_a   1.000
_cell.length_b   1.000
_cell.length_c   1.000
_cell.angle_alpha   90.00
_cell.angle_beta   90.00
_cell.angle_gamma   90.00
#
_symmetry.space_group_name_H-M   'P 1'
#
loop_
_entity.id
_entity.type
_entity.pdbx_description
1 polymer ?
#
loop_
_entity_poly.entity_id
_entity_poly.type
_entity_poly.pdbx_seq_one_letter_code
_entity_poly.pdbx_strand_id
1 'polypeptide(L)'
;AGKLFGVQLGDAYQRVGAEDGLAVASVNPRMVLEVVHWMRKAGWDGIFYFDTFPMNEDPVRECEMNIRTITKMWRKAGELGESTRLKEYQARHDAMSIMEMLEKEEL
;
A
#
# COMPACT_ATOMS: atom_id res chain seq x y z
N ALA A 1 -6.05 -16.91 -12.79
CA ALA A 1 -6.29 -16.39 -11.43
C ALA A 1 -5.76 -17.38 -10.39
N GLY A 2 -5.56 -16.97 -9.13
CA GLY A 2 -5.24 -17.89 -8.02
C GLY A 2 -3.79 -18.31 -7.85
N LYS A 3 -2.82 -17.53 -8.32
CA LYS A 3 -1.37 -17.80 -8.13
C LYS A 3 -0.68 -16.86 -7.13
N LEU A 4 -1.39 -15.86 -6.61
CA LEU A 4 -0.87 -14.92 -5.61
C LEU A 4 -1.30 -15.39 -4.23
N PHE A 5 -0.48 -16.23 -3.58
CA PHE A 5 -0.85 -16.86 -2.30
C PHE A 5 -0.61 -15.94 -1.09
N GLY A 6 0.42 -15.11 -1.16
CA GLY A 6 0.81 -14.19 -0.11
C GLY A 6 1.70 -13.08 -0.66
N VAL A 7 1.82 -12.01 0.11
CA VAL A 7 2.67 -10.86 -0.22
C VAL A 7 3.51 -10.50 1.00
N GLN A 8 4.81 -10.39 0.80
CA GLN A 8 5.73 -9.79 1.78
C GLN A 8 5.68 -8.27 1.64
N LEU A 9 5.51 -7.60 2.77
CA LEU A 9 5.41 -6.16 2.87
C LEU A 9 6.54 -5.63 3.74
N GLY A 10 7.17 -4.58 3.22
CA GLY A 10 8.10 -3.71 3.89
C GLY A 10 8.15 -2.41 3.09
N ASP A 11 9.18 -1.62 3.32
CA ASP A 11 9.47 -0.45 2.51
C ASP A 11 10.99 -0.29 2.36
N ALA A 12 11.40 0.52 1.38
CA ALA A 12 12.81 0.79 1.12
C ALA A 12 12.99 2.07 0.30
N TYR A 13 14.16 2.69 0.43
CA TYR A 13 14.66 3.59 -0.58
C TYR A 13 15.13 2.76 -1.78
N GLN A 14 14.55 3.00 -2.95
CA GLN A 14 14.85 2.20 -4.14
C GLN A 14 16.34 2.25 -4.49
N ARG A 15 17.00 1.10 -4.37
CA ARG A 15 18.40 0.91 -4.75
C ARG A 15 18.59 -0.45 -5.41
N VAL A 16 19.33 -0.48 -6.52
CA VAL A 16 19.62 -1.71 -7.25
C VAL A 16 20.37 -2.69 -6.34
N GLY A 17 19.78 -3.87 -6.12
CA GLY A 17 20.40 -4.96 -5.37
C GLY A 17 20.40 -4.80 -3.85
N ALA A 18 19.55 -3.94 -3.29
CA ALA A 18 19.44 -3.76 -1.84
C ALA A 18 17.99 -3.81 -1.35
N GLU A 19 17.81 -4.32 -0.13
CA GLU A 19 16.59 -4.27 0.65
C GLU A 19 16.90 -3.56 1.97
N ASP A 20 16.09 -2.58 2.35
CA ASP A 20 16.28 -1.84 3.60
C ASP A 20 15.49 -2.48 4.76
N GLY A 21 14.39 -3.19 4.44
CA GLY A 21 13.47 -3.79 5.43
C GLY A 21 12.79 -2.76 6.32
N LEU A 22 12.45 -1.59 5.80
CA LEU A 22 11.79 -0.53 6.57
C LEU A 22 10.33 -0.89 6.84
N ALA A 23 9.76 -0.24 7.86
CA ALA A 23 8.33 -0.34 8.17
C ALA A 23 7.48 0.01 6.94
N VAL A 24 6.38 -0.72 6.73
CA VAL A 24 5.54 -0.59 5.54
C VAL A 24 5.03 0.84 5.37
N ALA A 25 5.10 1.37 4.15
CA ALA A 25 4.63 2.71 3.77
C ALA A 25 5.34 3.89 4.46
N SER A 26 6.49 3.65 5.10
CA SER A 26 7.30 4.71 5.73
C SER A 26 7.99 5.63 4.72
N VAL A 27 8.25 5.14 3.51
CA VAL A 27 8.91 5.89 2.43
C VAL A 27 7.97 6.07 1.24
N ASN A 28 7.21 5.04 0.87
CA ASN A 28 6.42 5.01 -0.35
C ASN A 28 4.91 4.71 -0.11
N PRO A 29 4.20 5.54 0.67
CA PRO A 29 2.81 5.25 1.07
C PRO A 29 1.85 5.14 -0.11
N ARG A 30 2.05 5.92 -1.18
CA ARG A 30 1.21 5.88 -2.39
C ARG A 30 1.36 4.55 -3.16
N MET A 31 2.57 4.00 -3.25
CA MET A 31 2.79 2.70 -3.91
C MET A 31 2.12 1.57 -3.12
N VAL A 32 2.23 1.57 -1.80
CA VAL A 32 1.55 0.57 -0.96
C VAL A 32 0.04 0.67 -1.14
N LEU A 33 -0.52 1.89 -1.14
CA LEU A 33 -1.95 2.11 -1.36
C LEU A 33 -2.42 1.59 -2.73
N GLU A 34 -1.65 1.84 -3.79
CA GLU A 34 -1.97 1.35 -5.13
C GLU A 34 -1.97 -0.18 -5.19
N VAL A 35 -0.96 -0.84 -4.59
CA VAL A 35 -0.89 -2.30 -4.51
C VAL A 35 -2.14 -2.86 -3.84
N VAL A 36 -2.49 -2.35 -2.65
CA VAL A 36 -3.67 -2.86 -1.94
C VAL A 36 -4.99 -2.53 -2.66
N HIS A 37 -5.06 -1.41 -3.39
CA HIS A 37 -6.21 -1.09 -4.25
C HIS A 37 -6.43 -2.15 -5.33
N TRP A 38 -5.38 -2.52 -6.06
CA TRP A 38 -5.48 -3.53 -7.10
C TRP A 38 -5.74 -4.93 -6.54
N MET A 39 -5.15 -5.29 -5.40
CA MET A 39 -5.41 -6.56 -4.72
C MET A 39 -6.88 -6.67 -4.31
N ARG A 40 -7.45 -5.62 -3.69
CA ARG A 40 -8.88 -5.57 -3.36
C ARG A 40 -9.77 -5.66 -4.59
N LYS A 41 -9.46 -4.87 -5.63
CA LYS A 41 -10.22 -4.86 -6.89
C LYS A 41 -10.19 -6.22 -7.59
N ALA A 42 -9.11 -6.98 -7.46
CA ALA A 42 -8.97 -8.33 -7.98
C ALA A 42 -9.65 -9.40 -7.10
N GLY A 43 -10.25 -9.03 -5.96
CA GLY A 43 -10.88 -9.96 -5.03
C GLY A 43 -9.88 -10.88 -4.33
N TRP A 44 -8.65 -10.40 -4.08
CA TRP A 44 -7.62 -11.18 -3.40
C TRP A 44 -7.91 -11.32 -1.89
N ASP A 45 -7.76 -12.55 -1.39
CA ASP A 45 -8.07 -13.00 -0.03
C ASP A 45 -6.89 -13.72 0.66
N GLY A 46 -5.66 -13.48 0.18
CA GLY A 46 -4.45 -14.09 0.72
C GLY A 46 -3.90 -13.42 1.98
N ILE A 47 -2.63 -13.72 2.29
CA ILE A 47 -1.98 -13.31 3.55
C ILE A 47 -0.90 -12.26 3.28
N PHE A 48 -0.87 -11.22 4.12
CA PHE A 48 0.26 -10.29 4.21
C PHE A 48 1.26 -10.77 5.26
N TYR A 49 2.54 -10.81 4.89
CA TYR A 49 3.67 -11.06 5.79
C TYR A 49 4.47 -9.77 5.91
N PHE A 50 4.86 -9.35 7.12
CA PHE A 50 5.79 -8.24 7.28
C PHE A 50 7.21 -8.78 7.24
N ASP A 51 7.93 -8.41 6.18
CA ASP A 51 9.33 -8.76 5.95
C ASP A 51 10.17 -7.51 6.16
N THR A 52 10.36 -7.18 7.45
CA THR A 52 11.02 -5.96 7.92
C THR A 52 12.15 -6.29 8.89
N PHE A 53 13.13 -5.39 8.96
CA PHE A 53 14.35 -5.53 9.76
C PHE A 53 14.46 -4.37 10.76
N PRO A 54 13.71 -4.37 11.88
CA PRO A 54 13.74 -3.30 12.89
C PRO A 54 15.05 -3.31 13.69
N MET A 55 16.11 -2.76 13.09
CA MET A 55 17.46 -2.74 13.66
C MET A 55 17.64 -1.68 14.73
N ASN A 56 16.93 -0.55 14.62
CA ASN A 56 17.02 0.59 15.54
C ASN A 56 15.71 0.87 16.28
N GLU A 57 14.67 0.09 16.00
CA GLU A 57 13.31 0.23 16.51
C GLU A 57 12.98 -0.89 17.51
N ASP A 58 11.88 -0.72 18.26
CA ASP A 58 11.27 -1.83 18.98
C ASP A 58 10.53 -2.73 17.99
N PRO A 59 10.91 -4.02 17.84
CA PRO A 59 10.33 -4.91 16.85
C PRO A 59 8.84 -5.20 17.07
N VAL A 60 8.38 -5.21 18.32
CA VAL A 60 6.96 -5.42 18.63
C VAL A 60 6.18 -4.18 18.23
N ARG A 61 6.68 -3.00 18.58
CA ARG A 61 6.03 -1.73 18.24
C ARG A 61 6.00 -1.47 16.73
N GLU A 62 7.05 -1.86 16.01
CA GLU A 62 7.12 -1.79 14.55
C GLU A 62 6.06 -2.69 13.90
N CYS A 63 5.95 -3.95 14.35
CA CYS A 63 4.96 -4.88 13.84
C CYS A 63 3.52 -4.38 14.09
N GLU A 64 3.23 -3.88 15.30
CA GLU A 64 1.94 -3.27 15.60
C GLU A 64 1.65 -2.05 14.70
N MET A 65 2.67 -1.26 14.38
CA MET A 65 2.53 -0.12 13.47
C MET A 65 2.22 -0.59 12.06
N ASN A 66 2.93 -1.60 11.55
CA ASN A 66 2.67 -2.19 10.24
C ASN A 66 1.25 -2.75 10.12
N ILE A 67 0.75 -3.46 11.15
CA ILE A 67 -0.64 -3.95 11.20
C ILE A 67 -1.63 -2.78 11.08
N ARG A 68 -1.45 -1.73 11.89
CA ARG A 68 -2.33 -0.55 11.85
C ARG A 68 -2.29 0.15 10.48
N THR A 69 -1.09 0.34 9.92
CA THR A 69 -0.89 1.00 8.63
C THR A 69 -1.55 0.22 7.50
N ILE A 70 -1.27 -1.08 7.37
CA ILE A 70 -1.84 -1.87 6.27
C ILE A 70 -3.36 -2.00 6.40
N THR A 71 -3.88 -2.10 7.63
CA THR A 71 -5.34 -2.13 7.87
C THR A 71 -5.99 -0.82 7.45
N LYS A 72 -5.38 0.34 7.79
CA LYS A 72 -5.85 1.66 7.34
C LYS A 72 -5.85 1.76 5.82
N MET A 73 -4.76 1.34 5.18
CA MET A 73 -4.64 1.37 3.71
C MET A 73 -5.62 0.43 3.02
N TRP A 74 -5.83 -0.77 3.55
CA TRP A 74 -6.80 -1.73 3.01
C TRP A 74 -8.23 -1.16 3.04
N ARG A 75 -8.63 -0.52 4.14
CA ARG A 75 -9.92 0.18 4.21
C ARG A 75 -10.00 1.31 3.19
N LYS A 76 -8.96 2.16 3.13
CA LYS A 76 -8.89 3.30 2.22
C LYS A 76 -8.97 2.89 0.75
N ALA A 77 -8.28 1.82 0.39
CA ALA A 77 -8.36 1.24 -0.94
C ALA A 77 -9.77 0.74 -1.30
N GLY A 78 -10.53 0.25 -0.32
CA GLY A 78 -11.96 -0.06 -0.47
C GLY A 78 -12.79 1.18 -0.82
N GLU A 79 -12.61 2.27 -0.08
CA GLU A 79 -13.28 3.55 -0.35
C GLU A 79 -12.94 4.07 -1.76
N LEU A 80 -11.65 4.03 -2.14
CA LEU A 80 -11.20 4.43 -3.47
C LEU A 80 -11.78 3.53 -4.58
N GLY A 81 -11.93 2.23 -4.34
CA GLY A 81 -12.54 1.29 -5.28
C GLY A 81 -13.99 1.63 -5.64
N GLU A 82 -14.71 2.26 -4.71
CA GLU A 82 -16.10 2.71 -4.93
C GLU A 82 -16.21 4.11 -5.53
N SER A 83 -15.12 4.89 -5.55
CA SER A 83 -15.12 6.25 -6.09
C SER A 83 -15.39 6.28 -7.59
N THR A 84 -16.51 6.90 -7.98
CA THR A 84 -16.84 7.18 -9.39
C THR A 84 -15.85 8.14 -10.00
N ARG A 85 -15.40 9.16 -9.26
CA ARG A 85 -14.40 10.14 -9.70
C ARG A 85 -13.08 9.47 -10.07
N LEU A 86 -12.60 8.54 -9.26
CA LEU A 86 -11.37 7.80 -9.56
C LEU A 86 -11.52 7.02 -10.87
N LYS A 87 -12.65 6.33 -11.07
CA LYS A 87 -12.93 5.58 -12.30
C LYS A 87 -12.97 6.50 -13.54
N GLU A 88 -13.59 7.67 -13.42
CA GLU A 88 -13.63 8.69 -14.48
C GLU A 88 -12.26 9.26 -14.82
N TYR A 89 -11.41 9.55 -13.82
CA TYR A 89 -10.06 10.03 -14.06
C TYR A 89 -9.17 8.94 -14.67
N GLN A 90 -9.29 7.69 -14.20
CA GLN A 90 -8.59 6.54 -14.78
C GLN A 90 -8.95 6.33 -16.26
N ALA A 91 -10.24 6.38 -16.60
CA ALA A 91 -10.71 6.21 -17.98
C ALA A 91 -10.18 7.28 -18.95
N ARG A 92 -9.86 8.47 -18.44
CA ARG A 92 -9.30 9.59 -19.21
C ARG A 92 -7.77 9.67 -19.15
N HIS A 93 -7.11 8.74 -18.45
CA HIS A 93 -5.68 8.81 -18.17
C HIS A 93 -5.24 10.14 -17.53
N ASP A 94 -6.11 10.72 -16.69
CA ASP A 94 -5.89 12.01 -16.05
C ASP A 94 -5.14 11.83 -14.71
N ALA A 95 -3.83 11.65 -14.81
CA ALA A 95 -2.98 11.44 -13.64
C ALA A 95 -2.97 12.66 -12.69
N MET A 96 -3.07 13.89 -13.22
CA MET A 96 -3.04 15.11 -12.41
C MET A 96 -4.25 15.19 -11.48
N SER A 97 -5.46 14.97 -12.02
CA SER A 97 -6.67 14.94 -11.20
C SER A 97 -6.65 13.83 -10.14
N ILE A 98 -6.03 12.68 -10.44
CA ILE A 98 -5.85 11.60 -9.46
C ILE A 98 -4.91 12.05 -8.35
N MET A 99 -3.77 12.69 -8.68
CA MET A 99 -2.84 13.19 -7.68
C MET A 99 -3.48 14.25 -6.78
N GLU A 100 -4.18 15.23 -7.36
CA GLU A 100 -4.92 16.26 -6.60
C GLU A 100 -6.03 15.66 -5.71
N MET A 101 -6.70 14.61 -6.19
CA MET A 101 -7.69 13.89 -5.39
C MET A 101 -7.04 13.21 -4.18
N LEU A 102 -5.91 12.53 -4.39
CA LEU A 102 -5.20 11.82 -3.32
C LEU A 102 -4.57 12.77 -2.28
N GLU A 103 -4.07 13.93 -2.70
CA GLU A 103 -3.55 14.97 -1.78
C GLU A 103 -4.62 15.45 -0.80
N LYS A 104 -5.86 15.66 -1.27
CA LYS A 104 -6.99 16.10 -0.44
C LYS A 104 -7.43 15.05 0.58
N GLU A 105 -7.05 13.79 0.40
CA GLU A 105 -7.39 12.69 1.28
C GLU A 105 -6.30 12.39 2.34
N GLU A 106 -5.32 13.30 2.49
CA GLU A 106 -4.21 13.23 3.46
C GLU A 106 -3.43 11.91 3.37
N LEU A 107 -3.03 11.56 2.15
CA LEU A 107 -2.09 10.49 1.84
C LEU A 107 -0.76 11.05 1.31
#